data_AF-A0A8B4SC65-F1
#
_entry.id   AF-A0A8B4SC65-F1
#
_cell.length_a   1.000
_cell.length_b   1.000
_cell.length_c   1.000
_cell.angle_alpha   90.00
_cell.angle_beta   90.00
_cell.angle_gamma   90.00
#
_symmetry.space_group_name_H-M   'P 1'
#
loop_
_entity.id
_entity.type
_entity.pdbx_description
1 polymer ?
#
loop_
_entity_poly.entity_id
_entity_poly.type
_entity_poly.pdbx_seq_one_letter_code
_entity_poly.pdbx_strand_id
1 'polypeptide(L)'
;MVQRWPCAAIGAVGIGEPARLAYACAMLTEEQRLSLQRAKRLPLILLLLVTAGFIATALAGSRWGLEGQAVPLWLVCLRAICEAAMVGALADWFAVSALFRHIPLPLVGRHTAIIPRNKDRIGRNLATFVRDKFLDAPSLVALIERNNPAQALADWLTAPANSQLLGRQVARLALAALEMVQDKQVEKFLTQSLKAVMQHVDLSRAAASLLSGLTAGGRHQEVLDDVLARISRVLRQDQTHVLIAQTIVVWLKREHPIKEKMLPTDWLSDKGASLIASALDSLLQDVAQNPGHRLRQAFDGSIQRLIDGLQNDPAYAERVEKLRNYLLHDEKLAVYLRELWAGWRARLERDLADENSAMARRAAVMGRWLGQALAHDEALRESMNERLKRWATTLAPDVSQFIARHIADTVQRWDAEQLATLIEAHIGKDLQYIRINGTLVGGAIGLLLFLISHAAALWRSLLAWLG
;
A
#
# COMPACT_ATOMS: atom_id res chain seq x y z
N MET A 1 -12.31 -12.84 17.56
CA MET A 1 -12.05 -13.45 16.24
C MET A 1 -11.68 -12.34 15.25
N VAL A 2 -10.39 -12.02 15.17
CA VAL A 2 -9.84 -11.04 14.22
C VAL A 2 -8.58 -11.69 13.65
N GLN A 3 -8.66 -12.19 12.42
CA GLN A 3 -7.50 -12.71 11.69
C GLN A 3 -6.64 -11.52 11.25
N ARG A 4 -5.56 -11.26 12.00
CA ARG A 4 -4.46 -10.40 11.54
C ARG A 4 -3.62 -11.18 10.54
N TRP A 5 -3.57 -10.71 9.30
CA TRP A 5 -2.54 -11.09 8.34
C TRP A 5 -1.31 -10.20 8.59
N PRO A 6 -0.10 -10.73 8.80
CA PRO A 6 1.11 -9.94 8.74
C PRO A 6 1.65 -9.96 7.29
N CYS A 7 1.40 -8.88 6.55
CA CYS A 7 2.29 -8.47 5.46
C CYS A 7 3.52 -7.83 6.12
N ALA A 8 4.67 -8.52 6.10
CA ALA A 8 5.96 -7.89 6.37
C ALA A 8 7.10 -8.65 5.69
N ALA A 9 7.95 -7.88 5.01
CA ALA A 9 9.33 -8.16 4.62
C ALA A 9 9.60 -9.17 3.48
N ILE A 10 9.59 -8.66 2.24
CA ILE A 10 10.39 -9.24 1.15
C ILE A 10 11.78 -8.62 1.25
N GLY A 11 12.66 -9.28 2.00
CA GLY A 11 14.10 -9.04 2.04
C GLY A 11 14.81 -10.26 1.48
N ALA A 12 15.68 -10.04 0.50
CA ALA A 12 16.47 -11.07 -0.18
C ALA A 12 17.36 -11.86 0.79
N VAL A 13 16.97 -13.08 1.15
CA VAL A 13 17.86 -14.08 1.76
C VAL A 13 17.44 -15.46 1.26
N GLY A 14 18.42 -16.27 0.84
CA GLY A 14 18.25 -17.59 0.23
C GLY A 14 17.33 -18.50 1.04
N ILE A 15 16.24 -18.93 0.40
CA ILE A 15 15.24 -19.81 0.98
C ILE A 15 15.53 -21.24 0.51
N GLY A 16 15.96 -22.09 1.44
CA GLY A 16 16.17 -23.53 1.22
C GLY A 16 14.89 -24.26 0.83
N GLU A 17 15.06 -25.42 0.19
CA GLU A 17 14.01 -26.33 -0.29
C GLU A 17 12.79 -26.55 0.65
N PRO A 18 12.90 -26.64 1.99
CA PRO A 18 11.72 -26.89 2.84
C PRO A 18 10.68 -25.76 2.84
N ALA A 19 11.06 -24.50 2.59
CA ALA A 19 10.11 -23.39 2.55
C ALA A 19 9.40 -23.25 1.18
N ARG A 20 9.96 -23.83 0.12
CA ARG A 20 9.26 -23.97 -1.18
C ARG A 20 8.12 -24.98 -1.09
N LEU A 21 8.33 -26.08 -0.33
CA LEU A 21 7.28 -27.07 -0.03
C LEU A 21 6.15 -26.49 0.83
N ALA A 22 6.47 -25.63 1.81
CA ALA A 22 5.48 -25.01 2.69
C ALA A 22 4.52 -24.06 1.94
N TYR A 23 5.01 -23.27 0.98
CA TYR A 23 4.19 -22.34 0.20
C TYR A 23 3.24 -23.05 -0.78
N ALA A 24 3.69 -24.13 -1.43
CA ALA A 24 2.82 -24.96 -2.27
C ALA A 24 1.78 -25.73 -1.45
N CYS A 25 2.11 -26.09 -0.20
CA CYS A 25 1.17 -26.73 0.73
C CYS A 25 0.05 -25.78 1.18
N ALA A 26 0.31 -24.47 1.25
CA ALA A 26 -0.67 -23.46 1.64
C ALA A 26 -1.73 -23.14 0.56
N MET A 27 -1.49 -23.53 -0.71
CA MET A 27 -2.37 -23.22 -1.84
C MET A 27 -3.45 -24.28 -2.13
N LEU A 28 -3.35 -25.49 -1.57
CA LEU A 28 -4.31 -26.57 -1.80
C LEU A 28 -5.04 -26.92 -0.51
N THR A 29 -6.37 -26.90 -0.54
CA THR A 29 -7.16 -27.35 0.62
C THR A 29 -7.03 -28.87 0.80
N GLU A 30 -7.12 -29.36 2.04
CA GLU A 30 -7.11 -30.80 2.30
C GLU A 30 -8.23 -31.53 1.54
N GLU A 31 -9.38 -30.87 1.38
CA GLU A 31 -10.51 -31.38 0.60
C GLU A 31 -10.13 -31.67 -0.86
N GLN A 32 -9.40 -30.76 -1.51
CA GLN A 32 -8.94 -30.95 -2.88
C GLN A 32 -8.04 -32.17 -3.00
N ARG A 33 -7.11 -32.36 -2.07
CA ARG A 33 -6.20 -33.52 -2.05
C ARG A 33 -6.95 -34.83 -1.87
N LEU A 34 -7.86 -34.88 -0.90
CA LEU A 34 -8.69 -36.06 -0.63
C LEU A 34 -9.60 -36.40 -1.82
N SER A 35 -10.17 -35.39 -2.47
CA SER A 35 -11.02 -35.58 -3.66
C SER A 35 -10.26 -36.22 -4.82
N LEU A 36 -9.02 -35.77 -5.07
CA LEU A 36 -8.15 -36.34 -6.09
C LEU A 36 -7.76 -37.79 -5.75
N GLN A 37 -7.43 -38.06 -4.49
CA GLN A 37 -7.10 -39.42 -4.05
C GLN A 37 -8.28 -40.39 -4.25
N ARG A 38 -9.50 -39.97 -3.91
CA ARG A 38 -10.71 -40.77 -4.15
C ARG A 38 -10.94 -40.98 -5.64
N ALA A 39 -10.80 -39.93 -6.44
CA ALA A 39 -10.97 -40.02 -7.89
C ALA A 39 -9.99 -41.01 -8.53
N LYS A 40 -8.74 -41.10 -8.05
CA LYS A 40 -7.72 -42.04 -8.56
C LYS A 40 -8.00 -43.51 -8.22
N ARG A 41 -8.79 -43.80 -7.18
CA ARG A 41 -9.07 -45.20 -6.75
C ARG A 41 -9.92 -45.95 -7.77
N LEU A 42 -10.98 -45.33 -8.28
CA LEU A 42 -11.93 -46.01 -9.16
C LEU A 42 -11.31 -46.51 -10.48
N PRO A 43 -10.58 -45.69 -11.26
CA PRO A 43 -9.89 -46.17 -12.46
C PRO A 43 -8.85 -47.25 -12.15
N LEU A 44 -8.15 -47.15 -11.01
CA LEU A 44 -7.15 -48.12 -10.60
C LEU A 44 -7.78 -49.48 -10.25
N ILE A 45 -8.90 -49.47 -9.50
CA ILE A 45 -9.66 -50.69 -9.20
C ILE A 45 -10.14 -51.34 -10.50
N LEU A 46 -10.66 -50.53 -11.44
CA LEU A 46 -11.18 -51.01 -12.70
C LEU A 46 -10.06 -51.62 -13.57
N LEU A 47 -8.88 -50.98 -13.64
CA LEU A 47 -7.69 -51.56 -14.28
C LEU A 47 -7.25 -52.89 -13.64
N LEU A 48 -7.24 -52.97 -12.30
CA LEU A 48 -6.90 -54.21 -11.60
C LEU A 48 -7.91 -55.32 -11.87
N LEU A 49 -9.21 -55.00 -11.89
CA LEU A 49 -10.28 -55.95 -12.18
C LEU A 49 -10.13 -56.52 -13.59
N VAL A 50 -9.94 -55.67 -14.58
CA VAL A 50 -9.79 -56.08 -15.98
C VAL A 50 -8.50 -56.89 -16.19
N THR A 51 -7.38 -56.49 -15.56
CA THR A 51 -6.13 -57.26 -15.57
C THR A 51 -6.31 -58.64 -14.91
N ALA A 52 -7.00 -58.71 -13.76
CA ALA A 52 -7.29 -59.97 -13.09
C ALA A 52 -8.20 -60.87 -13.93
N GLY A 53 -9.21 -60.30 -14.60
CA GLY A 53 -10.06 -61.01 -15.56
C GLY A 53 -9.27 -61.58 -16.73
N PHE A 54 -8.34 -60.81 -17.29
CA PHE A 54 -7.42 -61.29 -18.35
C PHE A 54 -6.55 -62.45 -17.87
N ILE A 55 -5.94 -62.33 -16.68
CA ILE A 55 -5.09 -63.41 -16.12
C ILE A 55 -5.93 -64.66 -15.82
N ALA A 56 -7.10 -64.51 -15.20
CA ALA A 56 -7.98 -65.63 -14.86
C ALA A 56 -8.47 -66.36 -16.11
N THR A 57 -8.88 -65.63 -17.15
CA THR A 57 -9.30 -66.22 -18.43
C THR A 57 -8.13 -66.86 -19.18
N ALA A 58 -6.92 -66.28 -19.09
CA ALA A 58 -5.72 -66.88 -19.68
C ALA A 58 -5.31 -68.19 -18.98
N LEU A 59 -5.36 -68.24 -17.64
CA LEU A 59 -5.07 -69.44 -16.85
C LEU A 59 -6.14 -70.52 -17.00
N ALA A 60 -7.42 -70.14 -17.07
CA ALA A 60 -8.50 -71.07 -17.34
C ALA A 60 -8.37 -71.68 -18.74
N GLY A 61 -8.06 -70.86 -19.75
CA GLY A 61 -7.81 -71.34 -21.12
C GLY A 61 -6.60 -72.27 -21.21
N SER A 62 -5.52 -72.02 -20.47
CA SER A 62 -4.36 -72.91 -20.46
C SER A 62 -4.62 -74.25 -19.78
N ARG A 63 -5.44 -74.29 -18.71
CA ARG A 63 -5.89 -75.54 -18.08
C ARG A 63 -6.71 -76.41 -19.03
N TRP A 64 -7.65 -75.82 -19.75
CA TRP A 64 -8.47 -76.54 -20.74
C TRP A 64 -7.64 -77.05 -21.92
N GLY A 65 -6.62 -76.28 -22.33
CA GLY A 65 -5.66 -76.72 -23.35
C GLY A 65 -4.79 -77.90 -22.91
N LEU A 66 -4.46 -78.01 -21.61
CA LEU A 66 -3.72 -79.16 -21.05
C LEU A 66 -4.58 -80.42 -20.93
N GLU A 67 -5.90 -80.27 -20.73
CA GLU A 67 -6.87 -81.36 -20.66
C GLU A 67 -7.38 -81.83 -22.05
N GLY A 68 -6.87 -81.24 -23.14
CA GLY A 68 -7.21 -81.63 -24.52
C GLY A 68 -8.62 -81.23 -24.96
N GLN A 69 -9.31 -80.36 -24.21
CA GLN A 69 -10.67 -79.90 -24.50
C GLN A 69 -10.66 -78.56 -25.25
N ALA A 70 -11.65 -78.35 -26.12
CA ALA A 70 -11.83 -77.07 -26.82
C ALA A 70 -12.20 -75.96 -25.82
N VAL A 71 -11.47 -74.85 -25.85
CA VAL A 71 -11.74 -73.68 -25.00
C VAL A 71 -13.11 -73.10 -25.35
N PRO A 72 -14.00 -72.85 -24.38
CA PRO A 72 -15.36 -72.45 -24.67
C PRO A 72 -15.39 -70.99 -25.18
N LEU A 73 -16.24 -70.74 -26.19
CA LEU A 73 -16.31 -69.45 -26.90
C LEU A 73 -16.56 -68.24 -25.97
N TRP A 74 -17.36 -68.42 -24.91
CA TRP A 74 -17.62 -67.35 -23.94
C TRP A 74 -16.36 -66.93 -23.17
N LEU A 75 -15.43 -67.87 -22.92
CA LEU A 75 -14.17 -67.61 -22.23
C LEU A 75 -13.19 -66.87 -23.15
N VAL A 76 -13.19 -67.20 -24.44
CA VAL A 76 -12.41 -66.48 -25.47
C VAL A 76 -12.95 -65.05 -25.64
N CYS A 77 -14.26 -64.88 -25.64
CA CYS A 77 -14.92 -63.57 -25.68
C CYS A 77 -14.51 -62.72 -24.47
N LEU A 78 -14.64 -63.27 -23.25
CA LEU A 78 -14.28 -62.56 -22.03
C LEU A 78 -12.80 -62.18 -22.01
N ARG A 79 -11.92 -63.07 -22.48
CA ARG A 79 -10.49 -62.78 -22.63
C ARG A 79 -10.26 -61.60 -23.57
N ALA A 80 -10.91 -61.57 -24.74
CA ALA A 80 -10.76 -60.49 -25.71
C ALA A 80 -11.27 -59.14 -25.17
N ILE A 81 -12.40 -59.15 -24.45
CA ILE A 81 -12.93 -57.96 -23.75
C ILE A 81 -11.93 -57.48 -22.70
N CYS A 82 -11.44 -58.38 -21.83
CA CYS A 82 -10.50 -58.03 -20.79
C CYS A 82 -9.16 -57.54 -21.35
N GLU A 83 -8.65 -58.16 -22.42
CA GLU A 83 -7.42 -57.75 -23.09
C GLU A 83 -7.55 -56.33 -23.67
N ALA A 84 -8.61 -56.06 -24.44
CA ALA A 84 -8.82 -54.76 -25.05
C ALA A 84 -9.13 -53.67 -24.02
N ALA A 85 -9.91 -53.98 -22.99
CA ALA A 85 -10.17 -53.09 -21.87
C ALA A 85 -8.88 -52.76 -21.10
N MET A 86 -8.01 -53.75 -20.86
CA MET A 86 -6.73 -53.56 -20.16
C MET A 86 -5.81 -52.63 -20.97
N VAL A 87 -5.71 -52.86 -22.28
CA VAL A 87 -4.91 -52.02 -23.18
C VAL A 87 -5.45 -50.58 -23.22
N GLY A 88 -6.77 -50.39 -23.33
CA GLY A 88 -7.40 -49.06 -23.28
C GLY A 88 -7.12 -48.33 -21.97
N ALA A 89 -7.27 -49.03 -20.84
CA ALA A 89 -6.98 -48.49 -19.51
C ALA A 89 -5.50 -48.08 -19.33
N LEU A 90 -4.57 -48.88 -19.86
CA LEU A 90 -3.13 -48.58 -19.82
C LEU A 90 -2.75 -47.40 -20.74
N ALA A 91 -3.37 -47.30 -21.92
CA ALA A 91 -3.14 -46.21 -22.85
C ALA A 91 -3.55 -44.86 -22.25
N ASP A 92 -4.74 -44.78 -21.65
CA ASP A 92 -5.21 -43.55 -21.01
C ASP A 92 -4.48 -43.26 -19.69
N TRP A 93 -4.06 -44.30 -18.96
CA TRP A 93 -3.16 -44.13 -17.83
C TRP A 93 -1.85 -43.46 -18.26
N PHE A 94 -1.27 -43.93 -19.36
CA PHE A 94 -0.05 -43.37 -19.93
C PHE A 94 -0.25 -41.93 -20.37
N ALA A 95 -1.30 -41.63 -21.14
CA ALA A 95 -1.58 -40.27 -21.64
C ALA A 95 -1.76 -39.24 -20.51
N VAL A 96 -2.60 -39.56 -19.51
CA VAL A 96 -2.85 -38.64 -18.38
C VAL A 96 -1.60 -38.52 -17.49
N SER A 97 -0.85 -39.60 -17.26
CA SER A 97 0.35 -39.54 -16.44
C SER A 97 1.48 -38.78 -17.14
N ALA A 98 1.62 -38.93 -18.47
CA ALA A 98 2.59 -38.22 -19.29
C ALA A 98 2.31 -36.71 -19.37
N LEU A 99 1.08 -36.27 -19.08
CA LEU A 99 0.77 -34.84 -19.01
C LEU A 99 1.46 -34.17 -17.81
N PHE A 100 1.52 -34.84 -16.65
CA PHE A 100 1.98 -34.27 -15.39
C PHE A 100 3.34 -34.75 -14.91
N ARG A 101 3.77 -35.97 -15.26
CA ARG A 101 4.97 -36.62 -14.71
C ARG A 101 5.90 -37.13 -15.81
N HIS A 102 7.18 -37.17 -15.49
CA HIS A 102 8.16 -37.82 -16.34
C HIS A 102 8.05 -39.34 -16.22
N ILE A 103 7.94 -40.04 -17.34
CA ILE A 103 7.89 -41.51 -17.38
C ILE A 103 9.19 -42.00 -18.03
N PRO A 104 10.04 -42.77 -17.32
CA PRO A 104 11.36 -43.18 -17.79
C PRO A 104 11.29 -44.36 -18.78
N LEU A 105 10.59 -44.17 -19.90
CA LEU A 105 10.58 -45.11 -21.03
C LEU A 105 11.54 -44.61 -22.11
N PRO A 106 12.49 -45.43 -22.61
CA PRO A 106 13.61 -44.98 -23.45
C PRO A 106 13.20 -44.29 -24.77
N LEU A 107 12.04 -44.65 -25.35
CA LEU A 107 11.54 -44.04 -26.59
C LEU A 107 10.57 -42.88 -26.36
N VAL A 108 9.76 -42.93 -25.29
CA VAL A 108 8.62 -42.02 -25.10
C VAL A 108 8.89 -40.96 -24.02
N GLY A 109 9.88 -41.18 -23.15
CA GLY A 109 10.20 -40.31 -22.02
C GLY A 109 10.52 -38.87 -22.42
N ARG A 110 11.05 -38.64 -23.63
CA ARG A 110 11.36 -37.30 -24.17
C ARG A 110 10.13 -36.40 -24.33
N HIS A 111 8.94 -36.96 -24.50
CA HIS A 111 7.68 -36.23 -24.73
C HIS A 111 6.70 -36.33 -23.54
N THR A 112 7.15 -36.77 -22.37
CA THR A 112 6.36 -36.77 -21.13
C THR A 112 6.60 -35.51 -20.30
N ALA A 113 5.83 -35.30 -19.24
CA ALA A 113 5.78 -34.07 -18.46
C ALA A 113 5.42 -32.82 -19.31
N ILE A 114 4.40 -32.92 -20.15
CA ILE A 114 4.01 -31.86 -21.10
C ILE A 114 3.69 -30.53 -20.39
N ILE A 115 2.95 -30.55 -19.27
CA ILE A 115 2.60 -29.34 -18.52
C ILE A 115 3.85 -28.71 -17.88
N PRO A 116 4.66 -29.43 -17.08
CA PRO A 116 5.93 -28.90 -16.55
C PRO A 116 6.81 -28.29 -17.64
N ARG A 117 6.97 -29.00 -18.77
CA ARG A 117 7.86 -28.60 -19.86
C ARG A 117 7.37 -27.37 -20.63
N ASN A 118 6.05 -27.16 -20.71
CA ASN A 118 5.46 -26.01 -21.40
C ASN A 118 5.05 -24.87 -20.46
N LYS A 119 5.42 -24.92 -19.17
CA LYS A 119 5.05 -23.90 -18.17
C LYS A 119 5.23 -22.47 -18.68
N ASP A 120 6.41 -22.15 -19.20
CA ASP A 120 6.74 -20.77 -19.59
C ASP A 120 5.92 -20.31 -20.80
N ARG A 121 5.60 -21.25 -21.71
CA ARG A 121 4.71 -20.97 -22.84
C ARG A 121 3.27 -20.73 -22.36
N ILE A 122 2.79 -21.54 -21.41
CA ILE A 122 1.47 -21.37 -20.80
C ILE A 122 1.39 -20.00 -20.10
N GLY A 123 2.42 -19.63 -19.33
CA GLY A 123 2.50 -18.33 -18.67
C GLY A 123 2.47 -17.15 -19.63
N ARG A 124 3.25 -17.21 -20.72
CA ARG A 124 3.21 -16.18 -21.77
C ARG A 124 1.84 -16.07 -22.45
N ASN A 125 1.21 -17.19 -22.78
CA ASN A 125 -0.11 -17.19 -23.41
C ASN A 125 -1.19 -16.63 -22.47
N LEU A 126 -1.13 -16.98 -21.17
CA LEU A 126 -2.03 -16.43 -20.16
C LEU A 126 -1.84 -14.91 -20.01
N ALA A 127 -0.59 -14.44 -19.99
CA ALA A 127 -0.29 -13.01 -19.94
C ALA A 127 -0.86 -12.26 -21.14
N THR A 128 -0.67 -12.79 -22.35
CA THR A 128 -1.27 -12.25 -23.59
C THR A 128 -2.80 -12.24 -23.52
N PHE A 129 -3.41 -13.31 -23.02
CA PHE A 129 -4.85 -13.41 -22.88
C PHE A 129 -5.41 -12.37 -21.90
N VAL A 130 -4.79 -12.18 -20.74
CA VAL A 130 -5.20 -11.16 -19.77
C VAL A 130 -5.07 -9.76 -20.36
N ARG A 131 -3.95 -9.48 -21.05
CA ARG A 131 -3.73 -8.21 -21.74
C ARG A 131 -4.82 -7.91 -22.77
N ASP A 132 -5.09 -8.87 -23.67
CA ASP A 132 -5.91 -8.65 -24.86
C ASP A 132 -7.42 -8.80 -24.61
N LYS A 133 -7.82 -9.45 -23.50
CA LYS A 133 -9.24 -9.73 -23.19
C LYS A 133 -9.77 -9.03 -21.95
N PHE A 134 -8.92 -8.64 -21.01
CA PHE A 134 -9.35 -8.03 -19.75
C PHE A 134 -8.83 -6.61 -19.57
N LEU A 135 -7.69 -6.27 -20.17
CA LEU A 135 -6.99 -4.99 -19.97
C LEU A 135 -6.84 -4.19 -21.25
N ASP A 136 -7.53 -4.56 -22.32
CA ASP A 136 -7.61 -3.75 -23.53
C ASP A 136 -8.43 -2.48 -23.26
N ALA A 137 -8.11 -1.41 -23.97
CA ALA A 137 -8.77 -0.11 -23.78
C ALA A 137 -10.30 -0.19 -23.92
N PRO A 138 -10.88 -0.85 -24.94
CA PRO A 138 -12.33 -1.03 -25.05
C PRO A 138 -12.96 -1.72 -23.83
N SER A 139 -12.38 -2.83 -23.36
CA SER A 139 -12.91 -3.55 -22.19
C SER A 139 -12.86 -2.71 -20.91
N LEU A 140 -11.79 -1.93 -20.70
CA LEU A 140 -11.68 -1.02 -19.55
C LEU A 140 -12.69 0.13 -19.61
N VAL A 141 -12.92 0.70 -20.80
CA VAL A 141 -13.95 1.73 -20.99
C VAL A 141 -15.35 1.17 -20.72
N ALA A 142 -15.67 -0.01 -21.25
CA ALA A 142 -16.94 -0.68 -21.00
C ALA A 142 -17.15 -0.98 -19.51
N LEU A 143 -16.08 -1.33 -18.79
CA LEU A 143 -16.12 -1.53 -17.34
C LEU A 143 -16.40 -0.23 -16.57
N ILE A 144 -15.78 0.88 -16.98
CA ILE A 144 -16.01 2.22 -16.40
C ILE A 144 -17.47 2.64 -16.62
N GLU A 145 -18.01 2.42 -17.82
CA GLU A 145 -19.40 2.74 -18.15
C GLU A 145 -20.40 1.94 -17.32
N ARG A 146 -20.14 0.64 -17.14
CA ARG A 146 -21.05 -0.23 -16.39
C ARG A 146 -21.07 0.08 -14.89
N ASN A 147 -19.93 0.47 -14.33
CA ASN A 147 -19.75 0.53 -12.87
C ASN A 147 -19.73 1.95 -12.30
N ASN A 148 -19.76 3.00 -13.12
CA ASN A 148 -19.76 4.43 -12.71
C ASN A 148 -18.80 4.71 -11.53
N PRO A 149 -17.48 4.67 -11.75
CA PRO A 149 -16.49 4.76 -10.67
C PRO A 149 -16.57 6.08 -9.89
N ALA A 150 -17.03 7.17 -10.51
CA ALA A 150 -17.24 8.43 -9.81
C ALA A 150 -18.33 8.32 -8.72
N GLN A 151 -19.44 7.61 -9.00
CA GLN A 151 -20.48 7.35 -7.99
C GLN A 151 -19.95 6.42 -6.88
N ALA A 152 -19.26 5.34 -7.24
CA ALA A 152 -18.67 4.44 -6.25
C ALA A 152 -17.67 5.16 -5.33
N LEU A 153 -16.89 6.10 -5.87
CA LEU A 153 -15.98 6.94 -5.11
C LEU A 153 -16.75 7.91 -4.18
N ALA A 154 -17.84 8.51 -4.66
CA ALA A 154 -18.69 9.39 -3.86
C ALA A 154 -19.28 8.65 -2.65
N ASP A 155 -19.85 7.46 -2.87
CA ASP A 155 -20.42 6.62 -1.82
C ASP A 155 -19.35 6.19 -0.82
N TRP A 156 -18.18 5.79 -1.32
CA TRP A 156 -17.06 5.41 -0.48
C TRP A 156 -16.56 6.57 0.40
N LEU A 157 -16.38 7.76 -0.16
CA LEU A 157 -15.89 8.94 0.57
C LEU A 157 -16.90 9.54 1.55
N THR A 158 -18.20 9.40 1.26
CA THR A 158 -19.27 9.90 2.13
C THR A 158 -19.40 9.06 3.41
N ALA A 159 -19.03 7.78 3.37
CA ALA A 159 -19.02 6.92 4.53
C ALA A 159 -17.99 7.39 5.59
N PRO A 160 -18.39 7.60 6.87
CA PRO A 160 -17.50 8.15 7.90
C PRO A 160 -16.25 7.29 8.13
N ALA A 161 -16.39 5.96 8.17
CA ALA A 161 -15.28 5.04 8.40
C ALA A 161 -14.21 5.11 7.30
N ASN A 162 -14.64 5.24 6.04
CA ASN A 162 -13.75 5.30 4.89
C ASN A 162 -13.01 6.64 4.81
N SER A 163 -13.70 7.75 5.07
CA SER A 163 -13.05 9.07 5.11
C SER A 163 -11.97 9.17 6.19
N GLN A 164 -12.20 8.54 7.35
CA GLN A 164 -11.20 8.43 8.41
C GLN A 164 -10.02 7.54 7.98
N LEU A 165 -10.30 6.42 7.30
CA LEU A 165 -9.27 5.54 6.75
C LEU A 165 -8.41 6.27 5.70
N LEU A 166 -9.03 7.06 4.82
CA LEU A 166 -8.32 7.93 3.87
C LEU A 166 -7.44 8.94 4.62
N GLY A 167 -7.98 9.62 5.63
CA GLY A 167 -7.22 10.56 6.44
C GLY A 167 -5.98 9.93 7.08
N ARG A 168 -6.13 8.73 7.68
CA ARG A 168 -5.02 7.96 8.25
C ARG A 168 -4.00 7.54 7.19
N GLN A 169 -4.45 7.12 6.01
CA GLN A 169 -3.55 6.71 4.94
C GLN A 169 -2.77 7.89 4.36
N VAL A 170 -3.42 9.05 4.21
CA VAL A 170 -2.75 10.30 3.81
C VAL A 170 -1.69 10.71 4.84
N ALA A 171 -2.00 10.63 6.14
CA ALA A 171 -1.02 10.91 7.19
C ALA A 171 0.18 9.95 7.15
N ARG A 172 -0.06 8.64 6.94
CA ARG A 172 1.01 7.64 6.78
C ARG A 172 1.87 7.88 5.56
N LEU A 173 1.27 8.20 4.41
CA LEU A 173 2.02 8.53 3.19
C LEU A 173 2.82 9.81 3.36
N ALA A 174 2.27 10.82 4.02
CA ALA A 174 2.99 12.05 4.35
C ALA A 174 4.16 11.79 5.30
N LEU A 175 3.99 10.90 6.29
CA LEU A 175 5.06 10.48 7.18
C LEU A 175 6.18 9.76 6.42
N ALA A 176 5.83 8.77 5.59
CA ALA A 176 6.80 8.05 4.76
C ALA A 176 7.54 9.00 3.80
N ALA A 177 6.83 9.97 3.20
CA ALA A 177 7.45 10.99 2.37
C ALA A 177 8.40 11.90 3.17
N LEU A 178 8.02 12.30 4.40
CA LEU A 178 8.85 13.11 5.29
C LEU A 178 10.12 12.35 5.72
N GLU A 179 10.02 11.05 5.98
CA GLU A 179 11.16 10.18 6.28
C GLU A 179 12.17 10.09 5.12
N MET A 180 11.71 10.18 3.87
CA MET A 180 12.59 10.20 2.70
C MET A 180 13.33 11.52 2.51
N VAL A 181 12.88 12.62 3.15
CA VAL A 181 13.51 13.94 3.04
C VAL A 181 14.82 13.96 3.82
N GLN A 182 15.92 14.32 3.15
CA GLN A 182 17.24 14.45 3.77
C GLN A 182 17.44 15.84 4.38
N ASP A 183 17.67 15.92 5.69
CA ASP A 183 17.78 17.19 6.42
C ASP A 183 18.87 18.12 5.87
N LYS A 184 20.01 17.55 5.44
CA LYS A 184 21.12 18.32 4.85
C LYS A 184 20.72 19.04 3.56
N GLN A 185 19.83 18.46 2.77
CA GLN A 185 19.37 19.07 1.52
C GLN A 185 18.40 20.22 1.82
N VAL A 186 17.51 20.03 2.80
CA VAL A 186 16.58 21.08 3.24
C VAL A 186 17.32 22.25 3.88
N GLU A 187 18.32 22.00 4.72
CA GLU A 187 19.16 23.06 5.32
C GLU A 187 19.83 23.93 4.25
N LYS A 188 20.44 23.29 3.24
CA LYS A 188 21.05 24.00 2.11
C LYS A 188 20.02 24.82 1.35
N PHE A 189 18.88 24.21 1.03
CA PHE A 189 17.79 24.87 0.31
C PHE A 189 17.24 26.08 1.07
N LEU A 190 16.96 25.94 2.38
CA LEU A 190 16.47 27.01 3.24
C LEU A 190 17.49 28.15 3.34
N THR A 191 18.76 27.83 3.53
CA THR A 191 19.84 28.82 3.62
C THR A 191 20.00 29.58 2.30
N GLN A 192 20.04 28.87 1.17
CA GLN A 192 20.16 29.49 -0.15
C GLN A 192 18.93 30.33 -0.51
N SER A 193 17.73 29.84 -0.22
CA SER A 193 16.48 30.56 -0.47
C SER A 193 16.40 31.83 0.37
N LEU A 194 16.74 31.76 1.65
CA LEU A 194 16.78 32.94 2.51
C LEU A 194 17.82 33.96 2.03
N LYS A 195 19.02 33.51 1.65
CA LYS A 195 20.05 34.38 1.07
C LYS A 195 19.57 35.04 -0.23
N ALA A 196 18.92 34.30 -1.13
CA ALA A 196 18.40 34.82 -2.38
C ALA A 196 17.28 35.86 -2.16
N VAL A 197 16.32 35.57 -1.26
CA VAL A 197 15.26 36.52 -0.89
C VAL A 197 15.86 37.76 -0.26
N MET A 198 16.77 37.60 0.70
CA MET A 198 17.47 38.72 1.34
C MET A 198 18.27 39.51 0.32
N GLN A 199 18.81 38.91 -0.76
CA GLN A 199 19.56 39.60 -1.82
C GLN A 199 18.70 40.46 -2.75
N HIS A 200 17.47 40.02 -3.05
CA HIS A 200 16.60 40.68 -4.03
C HIS A 200 15.51 41.59 -3.43
N VAL A 201 15.22 41.45 -2.14
CA VAL A 201 14.18 42.24 -1.47
C VAL A 201 14.80 43.41 -0.70
N ASP A 202 14.24 44.61 -0.89
CA ASP A 202 14.50 45.76 -0.03
C ASP A 202 13.89 45.50 1.35
N LEU A 203 14.71 44.98 2.26
CA LEU A 203 14.31 44.58 3.61
C LEU A 203 13.69 45.74 4.40
N SER A 204 14.12 46.99 4.13
CA SER A 204 13.61 48.17 4.82
C SER A 204 12.15 48.40 4.46
N ARG A 205 11.82 48.38 3.16
CA ARG A 205 10.44 48.53 2.68
C ARG A 205 9.57 47.33 3.02
N ALA A 206 10.10 46.11 2.96
CA ALA A 206 9.36 44.91 3.35
C ALA A 206 9.00 44.92 4.85
N ALA A 207 9.96 45.28 5.72
CA ALA A 207 9.73 45.44 7.15
C ALA A 207 8.69 46.53 7.43
N ALA A 208 8.80 47.69 6.75
CA ALA A 208 7.82 48.76 6.88
C ALA A 208 6.41 48.35 6.41
N SER A 209 6.31 47.62 5.30
CA SER A 209 5.02 47.16 4.76
C SER A 209 4.37 46.12 5.69
N LEU A 210 5.16 45.22 6.26
CA LEU A 210 4.69 44.26 7.27
C LEU A 210 4.25 44.96 8.56
N LEU A 211 5.06 45.88 9.09
CA LEU A 211 4.71 46.67 10.26
C LEU A 211 3.46 47.51 10.03
N SER A 212 3.36 48.17 8.87
CA SER A 212 2.18 48.93 8.45
C SER A 212 0.93 48.03 8.37
N GLY A 213 1.03 46.86 7.74
CA GLY A 213 -0.09 45.90 7.68
C GLY A 213 -0.51 45.31 9.04
N LEU A 214 0.44 45.10 9.95
CA LEU A 214 0.17 44.62 11.31
C LEU A 214 -0.42 45.69 12.23
N THR A 215 -0.12 46.96 11.96
CA THR A 215 -0.63 48.12 12.71
C THR A 215 -1.89 48.72 12.09
N ALA A 216 -2.19 48.37 10.83
CA ALA A 216 -3.39 48.76 10.14
C ALA A 216 -4.64 48.28 10.92
N GLY A 217 -5.54 49.21 11.21
CA GLY A 217 -6.75 48.93 11.99
C GLY A 217 -6.52 48.80 13.50
N GLY A 218 -5.34 49.15 14.03
CA GLY A 218 -5.08 49.18 15.48
C GLY A 218 -4.81 47.83 16.12
N ARG A 219 -4.61 46.75 15.35
CA ARG A 219 -4.41 45.39 15.86
C ARG A 219 -3.16 45.24 16.74
N HIS A 220 -2.18 46.14 16.59
CA HIS A 220 -1.01 46.19 17.48
C HIS A 220 -1.35 46.61 18.92
N GLN A 221 -2.49 47.26 19.14
CA GLN A 221 -3.00 47.56 20.48
C GLN A 221 -3.51 46.30 21.18
N GLU A 222 -4.14 45.36 20.47
CA GLU A 222 -4.55 44.05 21.04
C GLU A 222 -3.34 43.24 21.52
N VAL A 223 -2.25 43.26 20.74
CA VAL A 223 -0.98 42.62 21.14
C VAL A 223 -0.35 43.34 22.33
N LEU A 224 -0.42 44.66 22.37
CA LEU A 224 0.06 45.45 23.52
C LEU A 224 -0.73 45.10 24.79
N ASP A 225 -2.05 44.93 24.69
CA ASP A 225 -2.91 44.53 25.81
C ASP A 225 -2.48 43.16 26.38
N ASP A 226 -2.25 42.18 25.50
CA ASP A 226 -1.77 40.85 25.89
C ASP A 226 -0.39 40.89 26.58
N VAL A 227 0.52 41.73 26.08
CA VAL A 227 1.86 41.91 26.65
C VAL A 227 1.78 42.60 28.01
N LEU A 228 1.01 43.69 28.13
CA LEU A 228 0.80 44.41 29.39
C LEU A 228 0.19 43.49 30.45
N ALA A 229 -0.81 42.68 30.07
CA ALA A 229 -1.42 41.69 30.96
C ALA A 229 -0.42 40.63 31.42
N ARG A 230 0.50 40.20 30.54
CA ARG A 230 1.50 39.18 30.87
C ARG A 230 2.61 39.73 31.76
N ILE A 231 3.08 40.97 31.51
CA ILE A 231 4.06 41.66 32.36
C ILE A 231 3.45 41.93 33.74
N SER A 232 2.21 42.42 33.79
CA SER A 232 1.46 42.61 35.03
C SER A 232 1.33 41.30 35.84
N ARG A 233 1.09 40.16 35.18
CA ARG A 233 1.04 38.85 35.86
C ARG A 233 2.39 38.44 36.44
N VAL A 234 3.48 38.71 35.74
CA VAL A 234 4.85 38.42 36.23
C VAL A 234 5.21 39.35 37.39
N LEU A 235 4.86 40.63 37.30
CA LEU A 235 5.10 41.61 38.37
C LEU A 235 4.37 41.29 39.67
N ARG A 236 3.27 40.54 39.63
CA ARG A 236 2.53 40.09 40.82
C ARG A 236 3.09 38.84 41.49
N GLN A 237 4.16 38.25 40.95
CA GLN A 237 4.80 37.08 41.56
C GLN A 237 5.84 37.53 42.60
N ASP A 238 5.74 37.02 43.83
CA ASP A 238 6.62 37.40 44.95
C ASP A 238 8.13 37.25 44.64
N GLN A 239 8.49 36.26 43.80
CA GLN A 239 9.89 36.04 43.38
C GLN A 239 10.45 37.16 42.50
N THR A 240 9.60 37.86 41.75
CA THR A 240 10.00 38.94 40.84
C THR A 240 10.33 40.23 41.60
N HIS A 241 9.72 40.44 42.77
CA HIS A 241 9.97 41.60 43.61
C HIS A 241 11.42 41.65 44.11
N VAL A 242 11.96 40.48 44.50
CA VAL A 242 13.36 40.33 44.94
C VAL A 242 14.33 40.62 43.79
N LEU A 243 14.02 40.16 42.57
CA LEU A 243 14.85 40.39 41.39
C LEU A 243 14.88 41.88 40.98
N ILE A 244 13.74 42.57 41.10
CA ILE A 244 13.61 44.01 40.85
C ILE A 244 14.41 44.80 41.88
N ALA A 245 14.32 44.44 43.17
CA ALA A 245 15.12 45.04 44.24
C ALA A 245 16.62 45.00 43.91
N GLN A 246 17.12 43.82 43.56
CA GLN A 246 18.52 43.58 43.23
C GLN A 246 18.96 44.33 41.98
N THR A 247 18.11 44.37 40.94
CA THR A 247 18.41 45.07 39.69
C THR A 247 18.45 46.59 39.88
N ILE A 248 17.54 47.16 40.67
CA ILE A 248 17.53 48.59 41.01
C ILE A 248 18.79 48.95 41.81
N VAL A 249 19.18 48.12 42.78
CA VAL A 249 20.43 48.32 43.55
C VAL A 249 21.65 48.33 42.63
N VAL A 250 21.74 47.37 41.69
CA VAL A 250 22.86 47.27 40.74
C VAL A 250 22.88 48.46 39.78
N TRP A 251 21.73 48.89 39.27
CA TRP A 251 21.61 50.04 38.39
C TRP A 251 21.97 51.35 39.10
N LEU A 252 21.50 51.54 40.33
CA LEU A 252 21.76 52.76 41.12
C LEU A 252 23.26 52.91 41.44
N LYS A 253 23.93 51.79 41.76
CA LYS A 253 25.39 51.73 41.97
C LYS A 253 26.19 52.09 40.72
N ARG A 254 25.65 51.79 39.53
CA ARG A 254 26.34 52.01 38.25
C ARG A 254 26.16 53.42 37.71
N GLU A 255 24.94 53.95 37.74
CA GLU A 255 24.59 55.21 37.08
C GLU A 255 24.67 56.44 38.00
N HIS A 256 24.42 56.28 39.31
CA HIS A 256 24.29 57.40 40.26
C HIS A 256 24.88 57.11 41.66
N PRO A 257 26.21 56.95 41.80
CA PRO A 257 26.87 56.56 43.06
C PRO A 257 26.72 57.58 44.21
N ILE A 258 26.44 58.85 43.91
CA ILE A 258 26.27 59.91 44.92
C ILE A 258 24.87 59.87 45.54
N LYS A 259 23.85 59.47 44.77
CA LYS A 259 22.44 59.41 45.22
C LYS A 259 22.16 58.19 46.09
N GLU A 260 22.98 57.13 45.99
CA GLU A 260 22.93 55.94 46.84
C GLU A 260 23.10 56.28 48.33
N LYS A 261 24.01 57.20 48.67
CA LYS A 261 24.30 57.59 50.07
C LYS A 261 23.21 58.42 50.75
N MET A 262 22.24 58.92 49.99
CA MET A 262 21.16 59.80 50.49
C MET A 262 19.79 59.12 50.56
N LEU A 263 19.70 57.84 50.16
CA LEU A 263 18.44 57.10 50.18
C LEU A 263 18.28 56.29 51.48
N PRO A 264 17.10 56.31 52.13
CA PRO A 264 16.83 55.49 53.30
C PRO A 264 16.99 53.99 52.99
N THR A 265 17.63 53.23 53.87
CA THR A 265 17.87 51.78 53.73
C THR A 265 16.58 50.97 53.55
N ASP A 266 15.43 51.49 54.03
CA ASP A 266 14.11 50.90 53.84
C ASP A 266 13.66 50.82 52.37
N TRP A 267 14.18 51.70 51.50
CA TRP A 267 13.90 51.68 50.06
C TRP A 267 14.64 50.55 49.35
N LEU A 268 15.71 50.04 49.96
CA LEU A 268 16.57 48.94 49.48
C LEU A 268 16.16 47.58 50.09
N SER A 269 15.05 47.52 50.84
CA SER A 269 14.46 46.31 51.43
C SER A 269 13.39 45.70 50.51
N ASP A 270 12.98 44.46 50.77
CA ASP A 270 11.84 43.78 50.11
C ASP A 270 10.57 44.64 50.11
N LYS A 271 10.37 45.47 51.15
CA LYS A 271 9.27 46.44 51.22
C LYS A 271 9.35 47.50 50.12
N GLY A 272 10.50 48.11 49.89
CA GLY A 272 10.70 49.12 48.84
C GLY A 272 10.48 48.54 47.44
N ALA A 273 10.99 47.33 47.19
CA ALA A 273 10.79 46.63 45.93
C ALA A 273 9.33 46.25 45.69
N SER A 274 8.61 45.85 46.75
CA SER A 274 7.18 45.55 46.67
C SER A 274 6.33 46.78 46.35
N LEU A 275 6.70 47.96 46.88
CA LEU A 275 6.02 49.21 46.58
C LEU A 275 6.26 49.64 45.13
N ILE A 276 7.49 49.47 44.61
CA ILE A 276 7.81 49.78 43.21
C ILE A 276 7.10 48.81 42.27
N ALA A 277 7.13 47.51 42.54
CA ALA A 277 6.43 46.50 41.74
C ALA A 277 4.92 46.75 41.71
N SER A 278 4.32 47.09 42.86
CA SER A 278 2.89 47.43 42.96
C SER A 278 2.55 48.74 42.24
N ALA A 279 3.39 49.76 42.34
CA ALA A 279 3.21 51.02 41.62
C ALA A 279 3.36 50.83 40.10
N LEU A 280 4.30 49.98 39.66
CA LEU A 280 4.50 49.63 38.26
C LEU A 280 3.33 48.79 37.72
N ASP A 281 2.83 47.83 38.51
CA ASP A 281 1.65 47.03 38.16
C ASP A 281 0.40 47.92 38.03
N SER A 282 0.18 48.84 38.98
CA SER A 282 -0.91 49.82 38.91
C SER A 282 -0.81 50.69 37.66
N LEU A 283 0.38 51.21 37.36
CA LEU A 283 0.60 52.03 36.16
C LEU A 283 0.38 51.22 34.87
N LEU A 284 0.82 49.96 34.82
CA LEU A 284 0.58 49.10 33.66
C LEU A 284 -0.90 48.74 33.49
N GLN A 285 -1.64 48.55 34.59
CA GLN A 285 -3.08 48.35 34.55
C GLN A 285 -3.81 49.60 34.08
N ASP A 286 -3.42 50.79 34.54
CA ASP A 286 -3.99 52.06 34.08
C ASP A 286 -3.77 52.27 32.58
N VAL A 287 -2.57 51.93 32.09
CA VAL A 287 -2.27 51.91 30.66
C VAL A 287 -3.13 50.88 29.93
N ALA A 288 -3.30 49.67 30.48
CA ALA A 288 -4.10 48.62 29.87
C ALA A 288 -5.60 48.94 29.81
N GLN A 289 -6.16 49.63 30.80
CA GLN A 289 -7.59 49.94 30.85
C GLN A 289 -7.97 51.22 30.10
N ASN A 290 -7.02 52.13 29.85
CA ASN A 290 -7.28 53.41 29.20
C ASN A 290 -6.66 53.48 27.79
N PRO A 291 -7.47 53.33 26.71
CA PRO A 291 -7.00 53.46 25.33
C PRO A 291 -6.40 54.84 25.01
N GLY A 292 -6.82 55.89 25.72
CA GLY A 292 -6.32 57.26 25.55
C GLY A 292 -5.07 57.59 26.37
N HIS A 293 -4.44 56.60 27.02
CA HIS A 293 -3.29 56.85 27.89
C HIS A 293 -2.08 57.41 27.10
N ARG A 294 -1.39 58.41 27.66
CA ARG A 294 -0.23 59.08 27.00
C ARG A 294 0.86 58.09 26.56
N LEU A 295 1.09 57.02 27.34
CA LEU A 295 2.06 55.97 26.99
C LEU A 295 1.66 55.14 25.76
N ARG A 296 0.36 54.86 25.57
CA ARG A 296 -0.13 54.18 24.35
C ARG A 296 0.08 55.06 23.12
N GLN A 297 -0.27 56.33 23.23
CA GLN A 297 -0.06 57.31 22.17
C GLN A 297 1.42 57.50 21.84
N ALA A 298 2.30 57.52 22.85
CA ALA A 298 3.74 57.58 22.66
C ALA A 298 4.30 56.32 21.99
N PHE A 299 3.76 55.15 22.32
CA PHE A 299 4.09 53.88 21.67
C PHE A 299 3.65 53.91 20.19
N ASP A 300 2.41 54.29 19.90
CA ASP A 300 1.88 54.44 18.54
C ASP A 300 2.72 55.40 17.72
N GLY A 301 3.00 56.60 18.27
CA GLY A 301 3.84 57.58 17.60
C GLY A 301 5.28 57.11 17.40
N SER A 302 5.78 56.18 18.22
CA SER A 302 7.11 55.59 18.03
C SER A 302 7.12 54.50 16.96
N ILE A 303 6.08 53.67 16.90
CA ILE A 303 5.87 52.67 15.84
C ILE A 303 5.70 53.37 14.49
N GLN A 304 4.89 54.43 14.42
CA GLN A 304 4.69 55.19 13.18
C GLN A 304 5.99 55.85 12.71
N ARG A 305 6.74 56.51 13.61
CA ARG A 305 8.07 57.07 13.27
C ARG A 305 9.06 56.01 12.81
N LEU A 306 8.99 54.79 13.36
CA LEU A 306 9.81 53.68 12.91
C LEU A 306 9.41 53.20 11.50
N ILE A 307 8.11 53.10 11.22
CA ILE A 307 7.58 52.75 9.88
C ILE A 307 8.02 53.82 8.86
N ASP A 308 7.81 55.10 9.16
CA ASP A 308 8.20 56.21 8.29
C ASP A 308 9.70 56.25 8.05
N GLY A 309 10.50 56.03 9.11
CA GLY A 309 11.95 55.93 9.02
C GLY A 309 12.39 54.77 8.12
N LEU A 310 11.79 53.58 8.27
CA LEU A 310 12.10 52.43 7.43
C LEU A 310 11.68 52.61 5.95
N GLN A 311 10.69 53.46 5.65
CA GLN A 311 10.27 53.73 4.27
C GLN A 311 11.10 54.81 3.59
N ASN A 312 11.41 55.89 4.31
CA ASN A 312 11.84 57.14 3.70
C ASN A 312 13.22 57.62 4.15
N ASP A 313 13.76 57.12 5.27
CA ASP A 313 15.02 57.62 5.84
C ASP A 313 16.21 56.71 5.45
N PRO A 314 17.22 57.23 4.72
CA PRO A 314 18.40 56.48 4.32
C PRO A 314 19.24 55.95 5.50
N ALA A 315 19.19 56.59 6.68
CA ALA A 315 19.92 56.11 7.85
C ALA A 315 19.33 54.80 8.42
N TYR A 316 18.01 54.62 8.34
CA TYR A 316 17.36 53.35 8.72
C TYR A 316 17.62 52.26 7.68
N ALA A 317 17.60 52.60 6.39
CA ALA A 317 17.98 51.68 5.33
C ALA A 317 19.42 51.15 5.53
N GLU A 318 20.38 52.02 5.88
CA GLU A 318 21.76 51.60 6.17
C GLU A 318 21.86 50.68 7.40
N ARG A 319 21.08 50.93 8.45
CA ARG A 319 21.01 50.05 9.64
C ARG A 319 20.46 48.67 9.29
N VAL A 320 19.41 48.62 8.46
CA VAL A 320 18.82 47.36 7.98
C VAL A 320 19.81 46.61 7.09
N GLU A 321 20.54 47.30 6.23
CA GLU A 321 21.60 46.71 5.40
C GLU A 321 22.78 46.18 6.22
N LYS A 322 23.19 46.88 7.28
CA LYS A 322 24.20 46.39 8.23
C LYS A 322 23.72 45.11 8.93
N LEU A 323 22.46 45.06 9.37
CA LEU A 323 21.87 43.88 9.99
C LEU A 323 21.75 42.71 9.01
N ARG A 324 21.34 42.99 7.76
CA ARG A 324 21.30 42.02 6.66
C ARG A 324 22.67 41.41 6.41
N ASN A 325 23.70 42.24 6.27
CA ASN A 325 25.07 41.78 6.03
C ASN A 325 25.60 40.95 7.21
N TYR A 326 25.29 41.36 8.45
CA TYR A 326 25.63 40.57 9.63
C TYR A 326 24.98 39.17 9.58
N LEU A 327 23.67 39.09 9.31
CA LEU A 327 22.95 37.81 9.24
C LEU A 327 23.39 36.92 8.06
N LEU A 328 23.70 37.51 6.90
CA LEU A 328 24.11 36.76 5.70
C LEU A 328 25.48 36.08 5.85
N HIS A 329 26.38 36.68 6.65
CA HIS A 329 27.74 36.22 6.84
C HIS A 329 27.96 35.45 8.14
N ASP A 330 26.98 35.43 9.05
CA ASP A 330 27.06 34.66 10.29
C ASP A 330 26.73 33.18 10.05
N GLU A 331 27.68 32.30 10.39
CA GLU A 331 27.48 30.85 10.38
C GLU A 331 26.34 30.41 11.33
N LYS A 332 26.02 31.22 12.34
CA LYS A 332 24.91 30.95 13.27
C LYS A 332 23.54 30.92 12.60
N LEU A 333 23.35 31.63 11.48
CA LEU A 333 22.07 31.62 10.76
C LEU A 333 21.75 30.20 10.23
N ALA A 334 22.76 29.52 9.68
CA ALA A 334 22.59 28.16 9.17
C ALA A 334 22.27 27.17 10.31
N VAL A 335 22.96 27.31 11.45
CA VAL A 335 22.69 26.49 12.65
C VAL A 335 21.26 26.72 13.16
N TYR A 336 20.82 27.98 13.26
CA TYR A 336 19.47 28.31 13.71
C TYR A 336 18.38 27.77 12.77
N LEU A 337 18.56 27.92 11.45
CA LEU A 337 17.64 27.36 10.46
C LEU A 337 17.56 25.83 10.54
N ARG A 338 18.70 25.17 10.80
CA ARG A 338 18.76 23.72 11.01
C ARG A 338 17.98 23.29 12.25
N GLU A 339 18.17 23.98 13.37
CA GLU A 339 17.45 23.71 14.62
C GLU A 339 15.95 23.96 14.46
N LEU A 340 15.57 25.05 13.78
CA LEU A 340 14.17 25.36 13.47
C LEU A 340 13.53 24.28 12.60
N TRP A 341 14.23 23.85 11.54
CA TRP A 341 13.78 22.75 10.69
C TRP A 341 13.63 21.45 11.48
N ALA A 342 14.64 21.06 12.27
CA ALA A 342 14.62 19.85 13.08
C ALA A 342 13.47 19.87 14.10
N GLY A 343 13.24 21.00 14.77
CA GLY A 343 12.14 21.17 15.71
C GLY A 343 10.76 21.09 15.04
N TRP A 344 10.62 21.69 13.85
CA TRP A 344 9.38 21.65 13.09
C TRP A 344 9.09 20.26 12.52
N ARG A 345 10.11 19.62 11.94
CA ARG A 345 10.08 18.24 11.46
C ARG A 345 9.67 17.28 12.57
N ALA A 346 10.32 17.31 13.73
CA ALA A 346 10.00 16.45 14.86
C ALA A 346 8.56 16.67 15.37
N ARG A 347 8.02 17.90 15.27
CA ARG A 347 6.63 18.18 15.60
C ARG A 347 5.67 17.61 14.57
N LEU A 348 5.98 17.73 13.28
CA LEU A 348 5.19 17.12 12.21
C LEU A 348 5.21 15.60 12.27
N GLU A 349 6.37 14.99 12.50
CA GLU A 349 6.50 13.53 12.63
C GLU A 349 5.62 13.01 13.77
N ARG A 350 5.63 13.70 14.93
CA ARG A 350 4.74 13.35 16.05
C ARG A 350 3.25 13.51 15.71
N ASP A 351 2.85 14.58 15.04
CA ASP A 351 1.44 14.76 14.63
C ASP A 351 1.01 13.70 13.61
N LEU A 352 1.87 13.38 12.63
CA LEU A 352 1.56 12.39 11.57
C LEU A 352 1.57 10.95 12.09
N ALA A 353 2.36 10.66 13.13
CA ALA A 353 2.39 9.35 13.78
C ALA A 353 1.21 9.12 14.75
N ASP A 354 0.53 10.18 15.19
CA ASP A 354 -0.64 10.07 16.06
C ASP A 354 -1.86 9.50 15.30
N GLU A 355 -2.57 8.57 15.92
CA GLU A 355 -3.85 8.03 15.41
C GLU A 355 -4.91 9.12 15.21
N ASN A 356 -4.79 10.22 15.97
CA ASN A 356 -5.61 11.41 15.89
C ASN A 356 -4.84 12.61 15.28
N SER A 357 -3.99 12.38 14.28
CA SER A 357 -3.31 13.45 13.54
C SER A 357 -4.26 14.58 13.10
N ALA A 358 -3.82 15.84 13.26
CA ALA A 358 -4.56 16.98 12.72
C ALA A 358 -4.66 16.94 11.19
N MET A 359 -3.61 16.46 10.53
CA MET A 359 -3.59 16.22 9.08
C MET A 359 -4.60 15.15 8.69
N ALA A 360 -4.66 14.02 9.42
CA ALA A 360 -5.63 12.96 9.14
C ALA A 360 -7.08 13.47 9.27
N ARG A 361 -7.39 14.26 10.31
CA ARG A 361 -8.72 14.88 10.45
C ARG A 361 -9.06 15.82 9.30
N ARG A 362 -8.13 16.69 8.91
CA ARG A 362 -8.34 17.62 7.78
C ARG A 362 -8.55 16.87 6.47
N ALA A 363 -7.73 15.87 6.19
CA ALA A 363 -7.87 15.00 5.02
C ALA A 363 -9.21 14.25 5.03
N ALA A 364 -9.68 13.75 6.18
CA ALA A 364 -10.99 13.12 6.29
C ALA A 364 -12.15 14.09 6.06
N VAL A 365 -12.06 15.34 6.53
CA VAL A 365 -13.05 16.38 6.26
C VAL A 365 -13.07 16.75 4.78
N MET A 366 -11.91 16.97 4.17
CA MET A 366 -11.80 17.25 2.73
C MET A 366 -12.29 16.09 1.88
N GLY A 367 -11.97 14.84 2.26
CA GLY A 367 -12.45 13.65 1.58
C GLY A 367 -13.97 13.53 1.62
N ARG A 368 -14.59 13.79 2.78
CA ARG A 368 -16.06 13.84 2.89
C ARG A 368 -16.67 14.96 2.06
N TRP A 369 -16.07 16.14 2.09
CA TRP A 369 -16.53 17.27 1.27
C TRP A 369 -16.50 16.92 -0.23
N LEU A 370 -15.41 16.28 -0.70
CA LEU A 370 -15.31 15.80 -2.07
C LEU A 370 -16.36 14.72 -2.38
N GLY A 371 -16.56 13.77 -1.48
CA GLY A 371 -17.59 12.73 -1.61
C GLY A 371 -19.00 13.33 -1.70
N GLN A 372 -19.31 14.31 -0.86
CA GLN A 372 -20.58 15.04 -0.90
C GLN A 372 -20.74 15.84 -2.18
N ALA A 373 -19.70 16.56 -2.63
CA ALA A 373 -19.74 17.29 -3.89
C ALA A 373 -20.04 16.36 -5.07
N LEU A 374 -19.39 15.19 -5.12
CA LEU A 374 -19.65 14.17 -6.14
C LEU A 374 -21.04 13.53 -6.02
N ALA A 375 -21.55 13.33 -4.80
CA ALA A 375 -22.87 12.74 -4.60
C ALA A 375 -24.02 13.67 -5.05
N HIS A 376 -23.83 14.99 -4.96
CA HIS A 376 -24.87 15.98 -5.28
C HIS A 376 -24.80 16.51 -6.72
N ASP A 377 -23.63 16.44 -7.37
CA ASP A 377 -23.42 16.98 -8.73
C ASP A 377 -23.22 15.85 -9.76
N GLU A 378 -24.28 15.58 -10.53
CA GLU A 378 -24.25 14.60 -11.61
C GLU A 378 -23.30 15.00 -12.75
N ALA A 379 -23.23 16.30 -13.08
CA ALA A 379 -22.37 16.78 -14.16
C ALA A 379 -20.89 16.63 -13.80
N LEU A 380 -20.54 16.81 -12.52
CA LEU A 380 -19.19 16.55 -12.02
C LEU A 380 -18.82 15.07 -12.12
N ARG A 381 -19.74 14.17 -11.76
CA ARG A 381 -19.54 12.72 -11.89
C ARG A 381 -19.33 12.29 -13.34
N GLU A 382 -20.18 12.78 -14.25
CA GLU A 382 -20.07 12.48 -15.67
C GLU A 382 -18.74 12.99 -16.25
N SER A 383 -18.35 14.21 -15.91
CA SER A 383 -17.05 14.79 -16.31
C SER A 383 -15.85 13.98 -15.80
N MET A 384 -15.93 13.48 -14.55
CA MET A 384 -14.90 12.61 -13.99
C MET A 384 -14.85 11.24 -14.69
N ASN A 385 -16.00 10.63 -14.96
CA ASN A 385 -16.05 9.37 -15.69
C ASN A 385 -15.49 9.52 -17.11
N GLU A 386 -15.85 10.57 -17.84
CA GLU A 386 -15.30 10.85 -19.18
C GLU A 386 -13.79 11.11 -19.14
N ARG A 387 -13.29 11.73 -18.06
CA ARG A 387 -11.84 11.86 -17.84
C ARG A 387 -11.20 10.50 -17.58
N LEU A 388 -11.80 9.66 -16.73
CA LEU A 388 -11.32 8.31 -16.46
C LEU A 388 -11.31 7.44 -17.72
N LYS A 389 -12.33 7.53 -18.59
CA LYS A 389 -12.34 6.84 -19.90
C LYS A 389 -11.17 7.28 -20.78
N ARG A 390 -10.89 8.58 -20.87
CA ARG A 390 -9.73 9.10 -21.62
C ARG A 390 -8.40 8.63 -21.04
N TRP A 391 -8.30 8.54 -19.72
CA TRP A 391 -7.10 8.00 -19.07
C TRP A 391 -6.97 6.50 -19.31
N ALA A 392 -8.07 5.75 -19.28
CA ALA A 392 -8.08 4.34 -19.61
C ALA A 392 -7.62 4.13 -21.06
N THR A 393 -8.11 4.90 -22.03
CA THR A 393 -7.67 4.72 -23.43
C THR A 393 -6.20 5.07 -23.66
N THR A 394 -5.65 6.08 -22.97
CA THR A 394 -4.24 6.47 -23.13
C THR A 394 -3.27 5.58 -22.34
N LEU A 395 -3.63 5.16 -21.12
CA LEU A 395 -2.73 4.43 -20.22
C LEU A 395 -2.93 2.90 -20.29
N ALA A 396 -4.06 2.40 -20.80
CA ALA A 396 -4.30 0.96 -20.89
C ALA A 396 -3.21 0.19 -21.64
N PRO A 397 -2.64 0.66 -22.77
CA PRO A 397 -1.58 -0.07 -23.45
C PRO A 397 -0.36 -0.31 -22.55
N ASP A 398 0.10 0.71 -21.85
CA ASP A 398 1.28 0.63 -20.98
C ASP A 398 1.02 -0.23 -19.74
N VAL A 399 -0.14 -0.04 -19.09
CA VAL A 399 -0.53 -0.77 -17.89
C VAL A 399 -0.79 -2.25 -18.21
N SER A 400 -1.50 -2.54 -19.31
CA SER A 400 -1.78 -3.91 -19.74
C SER A 400 -0.48 -4.65 -20.08
N GLN A 401 0.48 -3.98 -20.73
CA GLN A 401 1.77 -4.57 -21.03
C GLN A 401 2.62 -4.79 -19.78
N PHE A 402 2.58 -3.87 -18.82
CA PHE A 402 3.24 -4.03 -17.52
C PHE A 402 2.69 -5.23 -16.75
N ILE A 403 1.36 -5.34 -16.65
CA ILE A 403 0.70 -6.45 -15.95
C ILE A 403 0.99 -7.78 -16.68
N ALA A 404 0.91 -7.81 -18.01
CA ALA A 404 1.24 -9.01 -18.78
C ALA A 404 2.69 -9.48 -18.54
N ARG A 405 3.64 -8.54 -18.55
CA ARG A 405 5.04 -8.83 -18.21
C ARG A 405 5.17 -9.38 -16.80
N HIS A 406 4.52 -8.75 -15.82
CA HIS A 406 4.53 -9.21 -14.44
C HIS A 406 3.96 -10.64 -14.27
N ILE A 407 2.85 -10.96 -14.95
CA ILE A 407 2.26 -12.31 -14.94
C ILE A 407 3.22 -13.33 -15.55
N ALA A 408 3.79 -13.03 -16.72
CA ALA A 408 4.72 -13.91 -17.41
C ALA A 408 5.97 -14.19 -16.56
N ASP A 409 6.56 -13.16 -15.97
CA ASP A 409 7.73 -13.26 -15.10
C ASP A 409 7.42 -14.04 -13.82
N THR A 410 6.23 -13.87 -13.26
CA THR A 410 5.81 -14.58 -12.06
C THR A 410 5.68 -16.08 -12.33
N VAL A 411 5.01 -16.47 -13.43
CA VAL A 411 4.86 -17.89 -13.81
C VAL A 411 6.22 -18.51 -14.16
N GLN A 412 7.13 -17.76 -14.77
CA GLN A 412 8.49 -18.23 -15.05
C GLN A 412 9.27 -18.57 -13.77
N ARG A 413 9.10 -17.79 -12.70
CA ARG A 413 9.77 -18.02 -11.40
C ARG A 413 9.21 -19.21 -10.61
N TRP A 414 8.03 -19.70 -10.94
CA TRP A 414 7.46 -20.88 -10.28
C TRP A 414 8.17 -22.16 -10.67
N ASP A 415 8.20 -23.11 -9.74
CA ASP A 415 8.68 -24.46 -10.00
C ASP A 415 7.68 -25.23 -10.87
N ALA A 416 8.20 -25.93 -11.89
CA ALA A 416 7.39 -26.62 -12.89
C ALA A 416 6.61 -27.80 -12.31
N GLU A 417 7.19 -28.51 -11.34
CA GLU A 417 6.53 -29.63 -10.65
C GLU A 417 5.39 -29.16 -9.75
N GLN A 418 5.58 -28.01 -9.08
CA GLN A 418 4.56 -27.41 -8.23
C GLN A 418 3.35 -26.94 -9.03
N LEU A 419 3.57 -26.26 -10.15
CA LEU A 419 2.49 -25.84 -11.04
C LEU A 419 1.72 -27.05 -11.57
N ALA A 420 2.42 -28.10 -11.99
CA ALA A 420 1.77 -29.31 -12.47
C ALA A 420 0.93 -29.99 -11.38
N THR A 421 1.42 -30.05 -10.13
CA THR A 421 0.67 -30.60 -8.99
C THR A 421 -0.58 -29.78 -8.70
N LEU A 422 -0.50 -28.45 -8.77
CA LEU A 422 -1.63 -27.55 -8.54
C LEU A 422 -2.69 -27.69 -9.64
N ILE A 423 -2.28 -27.81 -10.90
CA ILE A 423 -3.19 -28.06 -12.02
C ILE A 423 -3.80 -29.47 -11.91
N GLU A 424 -3.01 -30.48 -11.55
CA GLU A 424 -3.50 -31.85 -11.34
C GLU A 424 -4.54 -31.90 -10.22
N ALA A 425 -4.39 -31.12 -9.16
CA ALA A 425 -5.38 -31.06 -8.09
C ALA A 425 -6.72 -30.48 -8.54
N HIS A 426 -6.72 -29.47 -9.43
CA HIS A 426 -7.93 -28.81 -9.89
C HIS A 426 -8.65 -29.58 -11.00
N ILE A 427 -7.91 -30.17 -11.94
CA ILE A 427 -8.48 -30.82 -13.15
C ILE A 427 -8.39 -32.35 -13.09
N GLY A 428 -7.63 -32.89 -12.13
CA GLY A 428 -7.29 -34.32 -12.09
C GLY A 428 -8.49 -35.24 -11.88
N LYS A 429 -9.56 -34.78 -11.22
CA LYS A 429 -10.83 -35.53 -11.09
C LYS A 429 -11.45 -35.77 -12.46
N ASP A 430 -11.55 -34.73 -13.27
CA ASP A 430 -12.16 -34.80 -14.61
C ASP A 430 -11.31 -35.66 -15.55
N LEU A 431 -9.98 -35.59 -15.41
CA LEU A 431 -9.06 -36.46 -16.15
C LEU A 431 -9.17 -37.95 -15.77
N GLN A 432 -9.61 -38.29 -14.55
CA GLN A 432 -9.83 -39.70 -14.19
C GLN A 432 -11.03 -40.30 -14.94
N TYR A 433 -12.03 -39.51 -15.34
CA TYR A 433 -13.15 -40.02 -16.14
C TYR A 433 -12.70 -40.50 -17.51
N ILE A 434 -11.67 -39.87 -18.11
CA ILE A 434 -11.08 -40.34 -19.36
C ILE A 434 -10.59 -41.77 -19.20
N ARG A 435 -9.91 -42.11 -18.09
CA ARG A 435 -9.42 -43.47 -17.82
C ARG A 435 -10.52 -44.49 -17.63
N ILE A 436 -11.61 -44.12 -16.97
CA ILE A 436 -12.77 -45.02 -16.79
C ILE A 436 -13.40 -45.30 -18.17
N ASN A 437 -13.59 -44.25 -18.97
CA ASN A 437 -14.10 -44.36 -20.33
C ASN A 437 -13.17 -45.20 -21.21
N GLY A 438 -11.86 -45.04 -21.09
CA GLY A 438 -10.85 -45.84 -21.79
C GLY A 438 -11.02 -47.33 -21.60
N THR A 439 -11.24 -47.77 -20.37
CA THR A 439 -11.45 -49.18 -20.08
C THR A 439 -12.81 -49.69 -20.60
N LEU A 440 -13.87 -48.90 -20.46
CA LEU A 440 -15.21 -49.26 -20.94
C LEU A 440 -15.24 -49.36 -22.47
N VAL A 441 -14.71 -48.36 -23.16
CA VAL A 441 -14.60 -48.30 -24.62
C VAL A 441 -13.67 -49.40 -25.12
N GLY A 442 -12.53 -49.63 -24.46
CA GLY A 442 -11.63 -50.73 -24.78
C GLY A 442 -12.32 -52.08 -24.71
N GLY A 443 -13.11 -52.34 -23.66
CA GLY A 443 -13.89 -53.58 -23.54
C GLY A 443 -14.97 -53.72 -24.61
N ALA A 444 -15.69 -52.65 -24.94
CA ALA A 444 -16.67 -52.64 -26.01
C ALA A 444 -16.05 -52.92 -27.38
N ILE A 445 -14.88 -52.34 -27.67
CA ILE A 445 -14.11 -52.61 -28.90
C ILE A 445 -13.61 -54.06 -28.91
N GLY A 446 -13.14 -54.59 -27.78
CA GLY A 446 -12.77 -56.00 -27.65
C GLY A 446 -13.91 -56.95 -27.97
N LEU A 447 -15.11 -56.67 -27.45
CA LEU A 447 -16.33 -57.41 -27.78
C LEU A 447 -16.66 -57.32 -29.27
N LEU A 448 -16.61 -56.12 -29.85
CA LEU A 448 -16.90 -55.91 -31.27
C LEU A 448 -15.92 -56.69 -32.16
N LEU A 449 -14.62 -56.61 -31.89
CA LEU A 449 -13.58 -57.34 -32.62
C LEU A 449 -13.73 -58.85 -32.45
N PHE A 450 -14.13 -59.31 -31.26
CA PHE A 450 -14.45 -60.72 -31.04
C PHE A 450 -15.63 -61.18 -31.90
N LEU A 451 -16.74 -60.42 -31.91
CA LEU A 451 -17.92 -60.73 -32.73
C LEU A 451 -17.59 -60.80 -34.22
N ILE A 452 -16.76 -59.89 -34.72
CA ILE A 452 -16.33 -59.86 -36.13
C ILE A 452 -15.41 -61.06 -36.43
N SER A 453 -14.40 -61.30 -35.60
CA SER A 453 -13.43 -62.39 -35.82
C SER A 453 -14.05 -63.79 -35.73
N HIS A 454 -15.07 -63.96 -34.88
CA HIS A 454 -15.77 -65.23 -34.69
C HIS A 454 -17.11 -65.31 -35.42
N ALA A 455 -17.42 -64.34 -36.29
CA ALA A 455 -18.69 -64.26 -37.02
C ALA A 455 -19.01 -65.56 -37.78
N ALA A 456 -18.02 -66.15 -38.46
CA ALA A 456 -18.21 -67.39 -39.24
C ALA A 456 -18.44 -68.64 -38.36
N ALA A 457 -17.94 -68.64 -37.12
CA ALA A 457 -18.17 -69.73 -36.17
C ALA A 457 -19.54 -69.57 -35.48
N LEU A 458 -19.88 -68.33 -35.09
CA LEU A 458 -21.18 -67.96 -34.53
C LEU A 458 -22.32 -68.22 -35.52
N TRP A 459 -22.12 -67.86 -36.79
CA TRP A 459 -23.08 -68.11 -37.87
C TRP A 459 -23.35 -69.61 -38.08
N ARG A 460 -22.30 -70.45 -38.01
CA ARG A 460 -22.43 -71.90 -38.10
C ARG A 460 -23.17 -72.50 -36.91
N SER A 461 -22.91 -72.04 -35.68
CA SER A 461 -23.68 -72.48 -34.51
C SER A 461 -25.13 -72.02 -34.53
N LEU A 462 -25.41 -70.85 -35.11
CA LEU A 462 -26.77 -70.31 -35.22
C LEU A 462 -27.60 -71.09 -36.25
N LEU A 463 -26.99 -71.43 -37.40
CA LEU A 463 -27.60 -72.30 -38.41
C LEU A 463 -27.89 -73.71 -37.87
N ALA A 464 -26.99 -74.27 -37.06
CA ALA A 464 -27.17 -75.59 -36.43
C ALA A 464 -28.20 -75.60 -35.28
N TRP A 465 -28.63 -74.44 -34.80
CA TRP A 465 -29.68 -74.30 -33.78
C TRP A 465 -31.06 -74.02 -34.41
N LEU A 466 -31.07 -73.45 -35.63
CA LEU A 466 -32.29 -73.11 -36.40
C LEU A 466 -32.79 -74.25 -37.29
N GLY A 467 -31.96 -75.25 -37.58
CA GLY A 467 -32.32 -76.50 -38.27
C GLY A 467 -32.22 -77.68 -37.33
#